data_AF-A0A965P7A4-F1
#
_entry.id   AF-A0A965P7A4-F1
#
_cell.length_a   1.000
_cell.length_b   1.000
_cell.length_c   1.000
_cell.angle_alpha   90.00
_cell.angle_beta   90.00
_cell.angle_gamma   90.00
#
_symmetry.space_group_name_H-M   'P 1'
#
loop_
_entity.id
_entity.type
_entity.pdbx_description
1 polymer ?
#
loop_
_entity_poly.entity_id
_entity_poly.type
_entity_poly.pdbx_seq_one_letter_code
_entity_poly.pdbx_strand_id
1 'polypeptide(L)'
;MKSSKVTFENKISEINQEINKRRHKWNLTTLAWMDFNDVSQILRIHIYKKWNLYDPKKPLAPWVNRIVSNQIKNLIRNNYGNYSRPCLRCAAAEQEDGCTIYASQCNKCPLYAKWEKSKKSAHDIKLPVALENHTQEVHNIIEDEIDIEKTAQNIHTKMQQVLKPIEWKFYELYYIKHKSEEESAKLMGYKTTEKNRKIGYKQVKNLKKSIMTKVKKYLYNGDIDIH
;
A
#
# COMPACT_ATOMS: atom_id res chain seq x y z
N MET A 1 -7.71 27.08 -62.49
CA MET A 1 -8.37 26.90 -61.18
C MET A 1 -7.30 26.89 -60.10
N LYS A 2 -7.29 27.85 -59.16
CA LYS A 2 -6.34 27.84 -58.04
C LYS A 2 -6.67 26.65 -57.15
N SER A 3 -5.81 25.63 -57.13
CA SER A 3 -5.91 24.52 -56.18
C SER A 3 -5.97 25.10 -54.77
N SER A 4 -7.12 24.93 -54.09
CA SER A 4 -7.29 25.39 -52.72
C SER A 4 -6.25 24.67 -51.86
N LYS A 5 -5.37 25.41 -51.17
CA LYS A 5 -4.42 24.81 -50.22
C LYS A 5 -5.21 23.98 -49.21
N VAL A 6 -4.84 22.70 -49.07
CA VAL A 6 -5.43 21.82 -48.07
C VAL A 6 -5.06 22.35 -46.69
N THR A 7 -6.08 22.77 -45.93
CA THR A 7 -5.90 23.24 -44.56
C THR A 7 -5.99 22.07 -43.58
N PHE A 8 -5.49 22.29 -42.37
CA PHE A 8 -5.54 21.30 -41.30
C PHE A 8 -7.00 20.96 -40.93
N GLU A 9 -7.84 21.98 -40.87
CA GLU A 9 -9.24 21.93 -40.50
C GLU A 9 -10.04 21.03 -41.47
N ASN A 10 -9.72 21.11 -42.77
CA ASN A 10 -10.33 20.26 -43.80
C ASN A 10 -10.02 18.76 -43.60
N LYS A 11 -8.94 18.44 -42.87
CA LYS A 11 -8.44 17.08 -42.68
C LYS A 11 -8.55 16.58 -41.23
N ILE A 12 -9.23 17.33 -40.36
CA ILE A 12 -9.30 17.02 -38.93
C ILE A 12 -9.95 15.66 -38.63
N SER A 13 -10.96 15.26 -39.41
CA SER A 13 -11.63 13.96 -39.27
C SER A 13 -10.66 12.80 -39.56
N GLU A 14 -9.89 12.90 -40.66
CA GLU A 14 -8.88 11.90 -41.04
C GLU A 14 -7.76 11.82 -39.98
N ILE A 15 -7.32 12.96 -39.46
CA ILE A 15 -6.33 13.04 -38.38
C ILE A 15 -6.85 12.36 -37.10
N ASN A 16 -8.10 12.62 -36.72
CA ASN A 16 -8.71 12.01 -35.54
C ASN A 16 -8.84 10.48 -35.66
N GLN A 17 -9.15 9.98 -36.86
CA GLN A 17 -9.16 8.54 -37.12
C GLN A 17 -7.77 7.92 -36.93
N GLU A 18 -6.72 8.54 -37.47
CA GLU A 18 -5.33 8.07 -37.30
C GLU A 18 -4.85 8.12 -35.85
N ILE A 19 -5.24 9.14 -35.09
CA ILE A 19 -4.95 9.23 -33.64
C ILE A 19 -5.64 8.07 -32.91
N ASN A 20 -6.94 7.86 -33.15
CA ASN A 20 -7.71 6.82 -32.46
C ASN A 20 -7.20 5.40 -32.73
N LYS A 21 -6.70 5.10 -33.93
CA LYS A 21 -6.05 3.81 -34.25
C LYS A 21 -4.88 3.49 -33.30
N ARG A 22 -4.24 4.52 -32.74
CA ARG A 22 -3.08 4.40 -31.84
C ARG A 22 -3.46 4.45 -30.35
N ARG A 23 -4.75 4.48 -29.99
CA ARG A 23 -5.21 4.50 -28.60
C ARG A 23 -4.57 3.43 -27.73
N HIS A 24 -4.57 2.19 -28.21
CA HIS A 24 -3.98 1.05 -27.48
C HIS A 24 -2.46 1.16 -27.25
N LYS A 25 -1.75 2.07 -27.93
CA LYS A 25 -0.32 2.33 -27.68
C LYS A 25 -0.10 3.25 -26.49
N TRP A 26 -1.13 3.98 -26.06
CA TRP A 26 -1.12 4.70 -24.80
C TRP A 26 -1.48 3.72 -23.67
N ASN A 27 -0.49 3.38 -22.85
CA ASN A 27 -0.60 2.36 -21.80
C ASN A 27 -0.23 2.88 -20.41
N LEU A 28 0.10 4.17 -20.26
CA LEU A 28 0.34 4.81 -18.97
C LEU A 28 -0.98 5.21 -18.30
N THR A 29 -1.85 4.23 -18.09
CA THR A 29 -3.13 4.42 -17.37
C THR A 29 -2.92 4.76 -15.89
N THR A 30 -1.72 4.52 -15.36
CA THR A 30 -1.31 4.93 -14.01
C THR A 30 -1.22 6.44 -13.84
N LEU A 31 -1.14 7.22 -14.93
CA LEU A 31 -1.16 8.69 -14.87
C LEU A 31 -2.61 9.18 -14.82
N ALA A 32 -3.17 9.25 -13.62
CA ALA A 32 -4.56 9.66 -13.40
C ALA A 32 -4.91 11.05 -13.98
N TRP A 33 -3.92 11.95 -14.13
CA TRP A 33 -4.11 13.31 -14.61
C TRP A 33 -4.05 13.47 -16.14
N MET A 34 -3.72 12.42 -16.90
CA MET A 34 -3.57 12.50 -18.36
C MET A 34 -4.18 11.27 -19.04
N ASP A 35 -5.42 11.41 -19.49
CA ASP A 35 -6.12 10.36 -20.21
C ASP A 35 -5.78 10.37 -21.72
N PHE A 36 -6.38 9.44 -22.48
CA PHE A 36 -6.14 9.42 -23.92
C PHE A 36 -6.77 10.62 -24.66
N ASN A 37 -7.79 11.26 -24.12
CA ASN A 37 -8.36 12.47 -24.72
C ASN A 37 -7.37 13.63 -24.61
N ASP A 38 -6.71 13.79 -23.46
CA ASP A 38 -5.63 14.76 -23.25
C ASP A 38 -4.47 14.50 -24.22
N VAL A 39 -4.05 13.24 -24.32
CA VAL A 39 -3.02 12.82 -25.30
C VAL A 39 -3.47 13.14 -26.73
N SER A 40 -4.73 12.89 -27.08
CA SER A 40 -5.27 13.21 -28.41
C SER A 40 -5.21 14.71 -28.70
N GLN A 41 -5.47 15.57 -27.72
CA GLN A 41 -5.32 17.02 -27.87
C GLN A 41 -3.87 17.43 -28.09
N ILE A 42 -2.93 16.90 -27.28
CA ILE A 42 -1.50 17.14 -27.44
C ILE A 42 -1.04 16.73 -28.85
N LEU A 43 -1.50 15.58 -29.34
CA LEU A 43 -1.21 15.08 -30.68
C LEU A 43 -1.74 16.02 -31.78
N ARG A 44 -2.99 16.48 -31.68
CA ARG A 44 -3.57 17.44 -32.63
C ARG A 44 -2.76 18.72 -32.71
N ILE A 45 -2.43 19.31 -31.55
CA ILE A 45 -1.60 20.53 -31.47
C ILE A 45 -0.24 20.30 -32.10
N HIS A 46 0.38 19.14 -31.85
CA HIS A 46 1.69 18.82 -32.43
C HIS A 46 1.64 18.64 -33.95
N ILE A 47 0.58 18.03 -34.48
CA ILE A 47 0.37 17.89 -35.92
C ILE A 47 0.15 19.27 -36.55
N TYR A 48 -0.69 20.11 -35.93
CA TYR A 48 -0.94 21.48 -36.40
C TYR A 48 0.35 22.31 -36.49
N LYS A 49 1.18 22.28 -35.44
CA LYS A 49 2.50 22.95 -35.43
C LYS A 49 3.44 22.48 -36.53
N LYS A 50 3.23 21.26 -37.06
CA LYS A 50 4.04 20.66 -38.13
C LYS A 50 3.32 20.63 -39.47
N TRP A 51 2.11 21.19 -39.58
CA TRP A 51 1.29 21.11 -40.78
C TRP A 51 1.97 21.74 -42.00
N ASN A 52 2.76 22.80 -41.76
CA ASN A 52 3.60 23.43 -42.78
C ASN A 52 4.64 22.49 -43.42
N LEU A 53 5.00 21.38 -42.76
CA LEU A 53 5.94 20.38 -43.26
C LEU A 53 5.25 19.26 -44.05
N TYR A 54 3.91 19.24 -44.10
CA TYR A 54 3.15 18.25 -44.85
C TYR A 54 3.18 18.58 -46.34
N ASP A 55 3.50 17.58 -47.16
CA ASP A 55 3.43 17.65 -48.61
C ASP A 55 2.05 17.17 -49.09
N PRO A 56 1.17 18.05 -49.62
CA PRO A 56 -0.18 17.67 -50.05
C PRO A 56 -0.22 16.65 -51.19
N LYS A 57 0.90 16.43 -51.91
CA LYS A 57 1.00 15.40 -52.96
C LYS A 57 1.10 13.99 -52.39
N LYS A 58 1.41 13.86 -51.10
CA LYS A 58 1.61 12.56 -50.41
C LYS A 58 0.39 12.20 -49.56
N PRO A 59 0.14 10.89 -49.35
CA PRO A 59 -0.95 10.46 -48.47
C PRO A 59 -0.74 10.99 -47.05
N LEU A 60 -1.82 11.50 -46.44
CA LEU A 60 -1.79 12.14 -45.12
C LEU A 60 -1.57 11.11 -44.00
N ALA A 61 -2.27 9.97 -44.07
CA ALA A 61 -2.28 8.97 -43.00
C ALA A 61 -0.87 8.48 -42.59
N PRO A 62 0.05 8.08 -43.50
CA PRO A 62 1.41 7.67 -43.11
C PRO A 62 2.21 8.78 -42.41
N TRP A 63 2.04 10.03 -42.85
CA TRP A 63 2.73 11.18 -42.27
C TRP A 63 2.22 11.47 -40.85
N VAL A 64 0.89 11.52 -40.66
CA VAL A 64 0.26 11.68 -39.34
C VAL A 64 0.67 10.55 -38.41
N ASN A 65 0.62 9.30 -38.89
CA ASN A 65 0.97 8.13 -38.10
C ASN A 65 2.42 8.17 -37.58
N ARG A 66 3.38 8.64 -38.39
CA ARG A 66 4.77 8.82 -37.95
C ARG A 66 4.86 9.85 -36.83
N ILE A 67 4.16 10.97 -36.95
CA ILE A 67 4.12 12.01 -35.92
C ILE A 67 3.50 11.47 -34.64
N VAL A 68 2.32 10.86 -34.73
CA VAL A 68 1.59 10.31 -33.59
C VAL A 68 2.41 9.26 -32.85
N SER A 69 2.99 8.31 -33.58
CA SER A 69 3.80 7.24 -32.99
C SER A 69 5.02 7.79 -32.24
N ASN A 70 5.68 8.80 -32.80
CA ASN A 70 6.83 9.43 -32.15
C ASN A 70 6.42 10.28 -30.93
N GLN A 71 5.29 10.98 -31.02
CA GLN A 71 4.80 11.78 -29.90
C GLN A 71 4.33 10.91 -28.74
N ILE A 72 3.62 9.81 -28.97
CA ILE A 72 3.24 8.86 -27.92
C ILE A 72 4.51 8.31 -27.22
N LYS A 73 5.52 7.88 -27.98
CA LYS A 73 6.81 7.43 -27.41
C LYS A 73 7.47 8.51 -26.56
N ASN A 74 7.46 9.76 -27.02
CA ASN A 74 8.02 10.89 -26.28
C ASN A 74 7.25 11.18 -24.99
N LEU A 75 5.92 11.14 -25.03
CA LEU A 75 5.08 11.32 -23.85
C LEU A 75 5.35 10.22 -22.82
N ILE A 76 5.43 8.95 -23.24
CA ILE A 76 5.75 7.84 -22.35
C ILE A 76 7.14 8.00 -21.73
N ARG A 77 8.13 8.33 -22.56
CA ARG A 77 9.50 8.57 -22.08
C ARG A 77 9.57 9.74 -21.09
N ASN A 78 8.89 10.85 -21.39
CA ASN A 78 8.96 12.06 -20.58
C ASN A 78 8.22 11.93 -19.25
N ASN A 79 7.11 11.19 -19.20
CA ASN A 79 6.32 11.06 -17.98
C ASN A 79 6.80 9.91 -17.10
N TYR A 80 7.35 8.83 -17.68
CA TYR A 80 7.79 7.65 -16.93
C TYR A 80 9.25 7.28 -17.21
N GLY A 81 9.59 6.99 -18.48
CA GLY A 81 10.88 6.38 -18.82
C GLY A 81 12.14 7.19 -18.46
N ASN A 82 12.05 8.50 -18.26
CA ASN A 82 13.17 9.34 -17.81
C ASN A 82 13.47 9.17 -16.32
N TYR A 83 12.46 8.80 -15.53
CA TYR A 83 12.50 8.66 -14.07
C TYR A 83 12.52 7.21 -13.63
N SER A 84 12.23 6.27 -14.52
CA SER A 84 12.25 4.84 -14.24
C SER A 84 13.62 4.36 -13.76
N ARG A 85 13.64 3.45 -12.77
CA ARG A 85 14.87 2.88 -12.21
C ARG A 85 15.73 2.19 -13.29
N PRO A 86 17.08 2.24 -13.20
CA PRO A 86 17.96 1.66 -14.21
C PRO A 86 17.79 0.14 -14.37
N CYS A 87 17.35 -0.55 -13.32
CA CYS A 87 17.15 -2.00 -13.30
C CYS A 87 16.13 -2.48 -14.33
N LEU A 88 15.16 -1.65 -14.73
CA LEU A 88 14.17 -2.01 -15.76
C LEU A 88 14.77 -2.26 -17.16
N ARG A 89 16.02 -1.86 -17.38
CA ARG A 89 16.77 -2.07 -18.63
C ARG A 89 18.11 -2.75 -18.38
N CYS A 90 18.34 -3.25 -17.17
CA CYS A 90 19.62 -3.82 -16.78
C CYS A 90 19.64 -5.32 -17.10
N ALA A 91 20.71 -5.80 -17.72
CA ALA A 91 20.89 -7.22 -18.01
C ALA A 91 21.07 -8.10 -16.75
N ALA A 92 21.48 -7.49 -15.62
CA ALA A 92 21.68 -8.17 -14.35
C ALA A 92 20.44 -8.11 -13.43
N ALA A 93 19.31 -7.59 -13.90
CA ALA A 93 18.07 -7.58 -13.14
C ALA A 93 17.39 -8.95 -13.26
N GLU A 94 16.97 -9.50 -12.12
CA GLU A 94 16.18 -10.72 -12.05
C GLU A 94 14.71 -10.40 -11.79
N GLN A 95 13.89 -11.41 -11.53
CA GLN A 95 12.49 -11.21 -11.18
C GLN A 95 12.35 -10.31 -9.95
N GLU A 96 11.25 -9.55 -9.91
CA GLU A 96 10.94 -8.57 -8.85
C GLU A 96 12.08 -7.55 -8.66
N ASP A 97 12.64 -7.51 -7.45
CA ASP A 97 13.75 -6.65 -7.05
C ASP A 97 15.07 -7.42 -6.93
N GLY A 98 15.18 -8.62 -7.53
CA GLY A 98 16.40 -9.41 -7.59
C GLY A 98 17.47 -8.81 -8.52
N CYS A 99 18.74 -9.09 -8.21
CA CYS A 99 19.88 -8.74 -9.07
C CYS A 99 21.01 -9.76 -8.96
N THR A 100 21.46 -10.33 -10.09
CA THR A 100 22.49 -11.37 -10.09
C THR A 100 23.84 -10.90 -9.51
N ILE A 101 24.17 -9.61 -9.65
CA ILE A 101 25.46 -9.06 -9.18
C ILE A 101 25.43 -8.69 -7.70
N TYR A 102 24.31 -8.16 -7.21
CA TYR A 102 24.20 -7.55 -5.87
C TYR A 102 23.17 -8.25 -4.97
N ALA A 103 22.65 -9.41 -5.39
CA ALA A 103 21.48 -10.12 -4.88
C ALA A 103 20.14 -9.34 -4.99
N SER A 104 20.16 -8.02 -4.80
CA SER A 104 18.98 -7.15 -4.86
C SER A 104 19.25 -5.83 -5.59
N GLN A 105 18.19 -5.23 -6.13
CA GLN A 105 18.17 -3.92 -6.78
C GLN A 105 18.26 -2.81 -5.72
N CYS A 106 19.47 -2.56 -5.22
CA CYS A 106 19.71 -1.64 -4.12
C CYS A 106 20.89 -0.68 -4.40
N ASN A 107 21.14 0.23 -3.45
CA ASN A 107 22.22 1.22 -3.49
C ASN A 107 23.65 0.64 -3.54
N LYS A 108 23.82 -0.68 -3.37
CA LYS A 108 25.09 -1.37 -3.63
C LYS A 108 25.49 -1.25 -5.11
N CYS A 109 24.51 -1.15 -6.02
CA CYS A 109 24.74 -0.87 -7.43
C CYS A 109 24.98 0.65 -7.63
N PRO A 110 26.13 1.08 -8.21
CA PRO A 110 26.41 2.50 -8.43
C PRO A 110 25.37 3.22 -9.30
N LEU A 111 24.81 2.52 -10.31
CA LEU A 111 23.76 3.07 -11.17
C LEU A 111 22.47 3.30 -10.40
N TYR A 112 22.09 2.33 -9.55
CA TYR A 112 20.92 2.44 -8.69
C TYR A 112 21.10 3.56 -7.66
N ALA A 113 22.25 3.62 -6.97
CA ALA A 113 22.55 4.67 -5.99
C ALA A 113 22.48 6.07 -6.59
N LYS A 114 22.99 6.25 -7.82
CA LYS A 114 22.88 7.53 -8.55
C LYS A 114 21.43 7.87 -8.87
N TRP A 115 20.65 6.89 -9.32
CA TRP A 115 19.22 7.08 -9.58
C TRP A 115 18.45 7.42 -8.30
N GLU A 116 18.74 6.72 -7.21
CA GLU A 116 18.11 6.92 -5.90
C GLU A 116 18.28 8.36 -5.39
N LYS A 117 19.50 8.91 -5.54
CA LYS A 117 19.78 10.30 -5.11
C LYS A 117 19.19 11.38 -6.01
N SER A 118 18.83 11.08 -7.26
CA SER A 118 18.49 12.09 -8.27
C SER A 118 17.06 12.00 -8.80
N LYS A 119 16.62 10.79 -9.15
CA LYS A 119 15.41 10.55 -9.94
C LYS A 119 14.33 9.79 -9.18
N LYS A 120 14.66 9.11 -8.08
CA LYS A 120 13.70 8.35 -7.26
C LYS A 120 12.57 9.24 -6.72
N SER A 121 12.91 10.37 -6.09
CA SER A 121 11.88 11.31 -5.61
C SER A 121 10.92 11.75 -6.73
N ALA A 122 11.44 12.13 -7.90
CA ALA A 122 10.60 12.50 -9.03
C ALA A 122 9.82 11.31 -9.63
N HIS A 123 10.36 10.10 -9.57
CA HIS A 123 9.67 8.87 -9.96
C HIS A 123 8.47 8.62 -9.05
N ASP A 124 8.68 8.67 -7.74
CA ASP A 124 7.67 8.37 -6.72
C ASP A 124 6.54 9.41 -6.72
N ILE A 125 6.86 10.69 -6.95
CA ILE A 125 5.87 11.77 -7.13
C ILE A 125 5.06 11.61 -8.43
N LYS A 126 5.67 11.09 -9.50
CA LYS A 126 5.03 10.97 -10.84
C LYS A 126 4.26 9.68 -11.05
N LEU A 127 4.53 8.67 -10.22
CA LEU A 127 3.80 7.43 -10.19
C LEU A 127 3.05 7.29 -8.86
N PRO A 128 2.25 8.29 -8.44
CA PRO A 128 1.43 8.13 -7.25
C PRO A 128 0.41 7.05 -7.57
N VAL A 129 0.31 6.07 -6.68
CA VAL A 129 -0.73 5.06 -6.83
C VAL A 129 -2.06 5.69 -6.43
N ALA A 130 -3.09 5.47 -7.23
CA ALA A 130 -4.41 6.01 -6.93
C ALA A 130 -4.89 5.45 -5.58
N LEU A 131 -5.15 6.34 -4.61
CA LEU A 131 -5.65 5.99 -3.28
C LEU A 131 -6.92 5.13 -3.37
N GLU A 132 -7.76 5.36 -4.39
CA GLU A 132 -8.98 4.60 -4.67
C GLU A 132 -8.75 3.09 -4.78
N ASN A 133 -7.58 2.68 -5.29
CA ASN A 133 -7.23 1.27 -5.44
C ASN A 133 -6.47 0.70 -4.24
N HIS A 134 -6.03 1.55 -3.30
CA HIS A 134 -5.11 1.22 -2.20
C HIS A 134 -5.64 1.77 -0.86
N THR A 135 -6.96 1.95 -0.75
CA THR A 135 -7.63 2.47 0.44
C THR A 135 -7.30 1.65 1.69
N GLN A 136 -7.22 0.32 1.56
CA GLN A 136 -6.82 -0.55 2.66
C GLN A 136 -5.40 -0.30 3.14
N GLU A 137 -4.45 -0.08 2.24
CA GLU A 137 -3.06 0.21 2.63
C GLU A 137 -2.96 1.54 3.38
N VAL A 138 -3.74 2.54 2.95
CA VAL A 138 -3.80 3.86 3.59
C VAL A 138 -4.50 3.81 4.95
N HIS A 139 -5.58 3.03 5.06
CA HIS A 139 -6.22 2.78 6.36
C HIS A 139 -5.34 1.99 7.32
N ASN A 140 -4.40 1.19 6.79
CA ASN A 140 -3.39 0.46 7.57
C ASN A 140 -2.11 1.28 7.84
N ILE A 141 -2.02 2.55 7.41
CA ILE A 141 -0.94 3.44 7.83
C ILE A 141 -1.19 3.83 9.28
N ILE A 142 -0.72 2.96 10.18
CA ILE A 142 -0.48 3.17 11.61
C ILE A 142 -1.69 3.80 12.33
N GLU A 143 -2.71 2.98 12.63
CA GLU A 143 -3.36 3.15 13.93
C GLU A 143 -2.32 2.74 14.99
N ASP A 144 -2.13 3.59 16.00
CA ASP A 144 -1.16 3.44 17.09
C ASP A 144 -0.99 1.97 17.49
N GLU A 145 0.23 1.46 17.37
CA GLU A 145 0.57 0.08 17.70
C GLU A 145 0.32 -0.13 19.21
N ILE A 146 -0.85 -0.66 19.56
CA ILE A 146 -1.20 -0.97 20.95
C ILE A 146 -0.19 -2.01 21.43
N ASP A 147 0.74 -1.59 22.29
CA ASP A 147 1.67 -2.50 22.94
C ASP A 147 0.90 -3.38 23.94
N ILE A 148 0.54 -4.58 23.46
CA ILE A 148 -0.22 -5.58 24.20
C ILE A 148 0.53 -5.99 25.47
N GLU A 149 1.87 -6.05 25.43
CA GLU A 149 2.70 -6.46 26.56
C GLU A 149 2.70 -5.38 27.65
N LYS A 150 2.89 -4.12 27.27
CA LYS A 150 2.79 -2.97 28.18
C LYS A 150 1.39 -2.87 28.81
N THR A 151 0.35 -3.06 28.00
CA THR A 151 -1.05 -3.06 28.47
C THR A 151 -1.30 -4.18 29.49
N ALA A 152 -0.79 -5.39 29.23
CA ALA A 152 -0.92 -6.51 30.17
C ALA A 152 -0.23 -6.22 31.51
N GLN A 153 0.96 -5.62 31.49
CA GLN A 153 1.69 -5.22 32.71
C GLN A 153 0.92 -4.18 33.54
N ASN A 154 0.32 -3.18 32.88
CA ASN A 154 -0.52 -2.17 33.53
C ASN A 154 -1.72 -2.82 34.24
N ILE A 155 -2.39 -3.77 33.57
CA ILE A 155 -3.51 -4.53 34.15
C ILE A 155 -3.05 -5.32 35.37
N HIS A 156 -1.94 -6.05 35.29
CA HIS A 156 -1.42 -6.85 36.40
C HIS A 156 -1.12 -5.99 37.63
N THR A 157 -0.46 -4.85 37.43
CA THR A 157 -0.11 -3.88 38.48
C THR A 157 -1.35 -3.34 39.18
N LYS A 158 -2.37 -2.95 38.40
CA LYS A 158 -3.62 -2.45 38.97
C LYS A 158 -4.38 -3.54 39.73
N MET A 159 -4.41 -4.76 39.20
CA MET A 159 -5.11 -5.88 39.85
C MET A 159 -4.46 -6.30 41.16
N GLN A 160 -3.14 -6.14 41.30
CA GLN A 160 -2.45 -6.37 42.59
C GLN A 160 -2.97 -5.46 43.71
N GLN A 161 -3.34 -4.23 43.38
CA GLN A 161 -3.83 -3.24 44.36
C GLN A 161 -5.31 -3.43 44.73
N VAL A 162 -6.10 -3.98 43.81
CA VAL A 162 -7.58 -4.01 43.87
C VAL A 162 -8.14 -5.37 44.30
N LEU A 163 -7.44 -6.45 43.97
CA LEU A 163 -7.92 -7.81 44.25
C LEU A 163 -7.73 -8.14 45.75
N LYS A 164 -8.67 -8.90 46.32
CA LYS A 164 -8.52 -9.42 47.68
C LYS A 164 -7.35 -10.41 47.73
N PRO A 165 -6.71 -10.66 48.88
CA PRO A 165 -5.56 -11.57 48.97
C PRO A 165 -5.78 -12.96 48.34
N ILE A 166 -6.99 -13.51 48.51
CA ILE A 166 -7.35 -14.82 47.92
C ILE A 166 -7.61 -14.75 46.40
N GLU A 167 -8.11 -13.62 45.91
CA GLU A 167 -8.34 -13.36 44.48
C GLU A 167 -7.01 -13.11 43.77
N TRP A 168 -6.12 -12.33 44.38
CA TRP A 168 -4.77 -12.07 43.87
C TRP A 168 -3.96 -13.36 43.76
N LYS A 169 -3.98 -14.20 44.81
CA LYS A 169 -3.30 -15.50 44.79
C LYS A 169 -3.76 -16.40 43.64
N PHE A 170 -5.07 -16.42 43.36
CA PHE A 170 -5.59 -17.14 42.20
C PHE A 170 -5.18 -16.47 40.88
N TYR A 171 -5.26 -15.15 40.82
CA TYR A 171 -4.92 -14.36 39.64
C TYR A 171 -3.46 -14.57 39.20
N GLU A 172 -2.53 -14.49 40.15
CA GLU A 172 -1.10 -14.71 39.92
C GLU A 172 -0.81 -16.13 39.39
N LEU A 173 -1.43 -17.15 39.98
CA LEU A 173 -1.21 -18.54 39.56
C LEU A 173 -1.76 -18.83 38.16
N TYR A 174 -2.93 -18.28 37.84
CA TYR A 174 -3.64 -18.61 36.60
C TYR A 174 -3.28 -17.68 35.44
N TYR A 175 -3.26 -16.36 35.65
CA TYR A 175 -3.08 -15.37 34.58
C TYR A 175 -1.63 -14.94 34.37
N ILE A 176 -0.77 -14.99 35.40
CA ILE A 176 0.65 -14.59 35.29
C ILE A 176 1.56 -15.82 35.13
N LYS A 177 1.34 -16.86 35.94
CA LYS A 177 2.14 -18.09 35.93
C LYS A 177 1.59 -19.19 35.00
N HIS A 178 0.50 -18.90 34.28
CA HIS A 178 -0.14 -19.77 33.30
C HIS A 178 -0.42 -21.21 33.77
N LYS A 179 -0.71 -21.41 35.07
CA LYS A 179 -1.05 -22.74 35.59
C LYS A 179 -2.48 -23.11 35.22
N SER A 180 -2.76 -24.42 35.14
CA SER A 180 -4.12 -24.89 34.91
C SER A 180 -5.05 -24.55 36.09
N GLU A 181 -6.36 -24.54 35.86
CA GLU A 181 -7.35 -24.30 36.92
C GLU A 181 -7.24 -25.33 38.06
N GLU A 182 -6.95 -26.58 37.71
CA GLU A 182 -6.87 -27.69 38.65
C GLU A 182 -5.61 -27.61 39.51
N GLU A 183 -4.47 -27.23 38.93
CA GLU A 183 -3.24 -26.97 39.67
C GLU A 183 -3.35 -25.74 40.56
N SER A 184 -3.97 -24.67 40.06
CA SER A 184 -4.23 -23.45 40.83
C SER A 184 -5.14 -23.76 42.02
N ALA A 185 -6.20 -24.57 41.81
CA ALA A 185 -7.10 -24.98 42.89
C ALA A 185 -6.41 -25.85 43.96
N LYS A 186 -5.55 -26.79 43.54
CA LYS A 186 -4.72 -27.61 44.44
C LYS A 186 -3.78 -26.74 45.28
N LEU A 187 -3.06 -25.80 44.65
CA LEU A 187 -2.13 -24.88 45.32
C LEU A 187 -2.83 -23.88 46.26
N MET A 188 -4.12 -23.61 46.02
CA MET A 188 -4.96 -22.84 46.92
C MET A 188 -5.52 -23.65 48.09
N GLY A 189 -5.26 -24.96 48.15
CA GLY A 189 -5.68 -25.84 49.24
C GLY A 189 -7.15 -26.29 49.16
N TYR A 190 -7.81 -26.12 48.00
CA TYR A 190 -9.16 -26.64 47.83
C TYR A 190 -9.14 -28.17 47.76
N LYS A 191 -10.05 -28.80 48.50
CA LYS A 191 -10.24 -30.26 48.53
C LYS A 191 -11.56 -30.61 47.86
N THR A 192 -11.65 -31.79 47.25
CA THR A 192 -12.92 -32.37 46.81
C THR A 192 -13.27 -33.57 47.67
N THR A 193 -14.55 -33.68 47.98
CA THR A 193 -15.13 -34.78 48.76
C THR A 193 -15.88 -35.79 47.88
N GLU A 194 -15.97 -35.56 46.56
CA GLU A 194 -16.77 -36.36 45.62
C GLU A 194 -15.92 -36.91 44.47
N LYS A 195 -15.99 -38.23 44.21
CA LYS A 195 -15.36 -38.88 43.03
C LYS A 195 -15.99 -38.32 41.74
N ASN A 196 -15.16 -37.92 40.78
CA ASN A 196 -15.49 -37.33 39.45
C ASN A 196 -15.74 -35.82 39.37
N ARG A 197 -15.47 -35.02 40.42
CA ARG A 197 -15.59 -33.55 40.35
C ARG A 197 -14.23 -32.86 40.35
N LYS A 198 -14.03 -31.91 39.42
CA LYS A 198 -12.81 -31.09 39.37
C LYS A 198 -12.62 -30.31 40.67
N ILE A 199 -11.39 -30.32 41.20
CA ILE A 199 -11.04 -29.75 42.50
C ILE A 199 -11.38 -28.26 42.55
N GLY A 200 -12.21 -27.85 43.51
CA GLY A 200 -12.53 -26.44 43.75
C GLY A 200 -13.35 -25.73 42.65
N TYR A 201 -13.97 -26.47 41.72
CA TYR A 201 -14.62 -25.90 40.52
C TYR A 201 -15.56 -24.72 40.80
N LYS A 202 -16.44 -24.80 41.81
CA LYS A 202 -17.38 -23.72 42.16
C LYS A 202 -16.65 -22.49 42.71
N GLN A 203 -15.62 -22.70 43.54
CA GLN A 203 -14.83 -21.61 44.12
C GLN A 203 -13.99 -20.90 43.06
N VAL A 204 -13.33 -21.65 42.18
CA VAL A 204 -12.57 -21.13 41.04
C VAL A 204 -13.47 -20.34 40.09
N LYS A 205 -14.65 -20.87 39.76
CA LYS A 205 -15.64 -20.18 38.92
C LYS A 205 -16.08 -18.84 39.54
N ASN A 206 -16.32 -18.81 40.84
CA ASN A 206 -16.70 -17.59 41.56
C ASN A 206 -15.56 -16.57 41.58
N LEU A 207 -14.31 -17.01 41.81
CA LEU A 207 -13.12 -16.14 41.76
C LEU A 207 -12.93 -15.53 40.38
N LYS A 208 -13.01 -16.33 39.31
CA LYS A 208 -12.94 -15.83 37.92
C LYS A 208 -14.02 -14.77 37.65
N LYS A 209 -15.26 -15.02 38.06
CA LYS A 209 -16.36 -14.06 37.88
C LYS A 209 -16.09 -12.75 38.63
N SER A 210 -15.63 -12.83 39.88
CA SER A 210 -15.28 -11.66 40.70
C SER A 210 -14.15 -10.84 40.06
N ILE A 211 -13.07 -11.50 39.70
CA ILE A 211 -11.89 -10.90 39.06
C ILE A 211 -12.28 -10.22 37.74
N MET A 212 -12.99 -10.91 36.84
CA MET A 212 -13.41 -10.34 35.56
C MET A 212 -14.31 -9.11 35.72
N THR A 213 -15.18 -9.11 36.73
CA THR A 213 -16.06 -7.95 37.01
C THR A 213 -15.23 -6.75 37.45
N LYS A 214 -14.21 -6.97 38.29
CA LYS A 214 -13.29 -5.91 38.73
C LYS A 214 -12.42 -5.40 37.58
N VAL A 215 -11.78 -6.28 36.83
CA VAL A 215 -10.96 -5.90 35.65
C VAL A 215 -11.76 -5.00 34.71
N LYS A 216 -12.98 -5.43 34.32
CA LYS A 216 -13.86 -4.64 33.46
C LYS A 216 -14.18 -3.26 34.05
N LYS A 217 -14.50 -3.19 35.35
CA LYS A 217 -14.79 -1.92 36.01
C LYS A 217 -13.63 -0.93 35.89
N TYR A 218 -12.40 -1.36 36.14
CA TYR A 218 -11.23 -0.47 36.09
C TYR A 218 -10.79 -0.13 34.65
N LEU A 219 -11.03 -1.03 33.68
CA LEU A 219 -10.81 -0.72 32.26
C LEU A 219 -11.79 0.36 31.76
N TYR A 220 -13.09 0.22 32.04
CA TYR A 220 -14.10 1.18 31.58
C TYR A 220 -14.06 2.54 32.30
N ASN A 221 -13.49 2.58 33.50
CA ASN A 221 -13.31 3.82 34.24
C ASN A 221 -12.07 4.63 33.77
N GLY A 222 -11.26 4.09 32.86
CA GLY A 222 -10.00 4.73 32.44
C GLY A 222 -8.89 4.66 33.50
N ASP A 223 -9.02 3.79 34.51
CA ASP A 223 -8.05 3.63 35.60
C ASP A 223 -6.82 2.78 35.21
N ILE A 224 -6.84 2.24 33.99
CA ILE A 224 -5.80 1.41 33.38
C ILE A 224 -5.50 2.01 32.01
N ASP A 225 -4.25 2.40 31.79
CA ASP A 225 -3.79 2.94 30.52
C ASP A 225 -3.57 1.81 29.52
N ILE A 226 -4.24 1.91 28.36
CA ILE A 226 -4.26 0.94 27.26
C ILE A 226 -3.61 1.55 26.00
N HIS A 227 -3.08 2.78 26.12
CA HIS A 227 -2.45 3.53 25.03
C HIS A 227 -0.98 3.90 25.35
#